data_AF-A0A2P2I8W5-F1
#
_entry.id   AF-A0A2P2I8W5-F1
#
_cell.length_a   1.000
_cell.length_b   1.000
_cell.length_c   1.000
_cell.angle_alpha   90.00
_cell.angle_beta   90.00
_cell.angle_gamma   90.00
#
_symmetry.space_group_name_H-M   'P 1'
#
loop_
_entity.id
_entity.type
_entity.pdbx_description
1 polymer ?
#
loop_
_entity_poly.entity_id
_entity_poly.type
_entity_poly.pdbx_seq_one_letter_code
_entity_poly.pdbx_strand_id
1 'polypeptide(L)'
;KTGAAPPPPPAPTPPKDVPPVKPRKKMDRFGGLDEEEVAKKTLPDLLKHGLDIVVIGINPGLFAAYKGHHYAGPGNHFWKCMYLSGLLAEQLGAEDDMSLLQYGIGFTNIVSRTTRGSADLTRIEIKQGSEVLISKIRFYRPRIAVFNGKGIYEIFSGKKDFQFGKQPELLPHTES
;
A
#
# COMPACT_ATOMS: atom_id res chain seq x y z
N LYS A 1 -31.92 -40.72 52.97
CA LYS A 1 -31.18 -41.54 51.98
C LYS A 1 -30.80 -40.62 50.82
N THR A 2 -29.65 -39.94 50.92
CA THR A 2 -29.12 -39.04 49.89
C THR A 2 -27.99 -39.78 49.17
N GLY A 3 -28.25 -40.26 47.96
CA GLY A 3 -27.24 -40.92 47.13
C GLY A 3 -26.40 -39.87 46.39
N ALA A 4 -25.10 -39.86 46.63
CA ALA A 4 -24.16 -39.01 45.89
C ALA A 4 -24.02 -39.52 44.45
N ALA A 5 -23.99 -38.60 43.49
CA ALA A 5 -23.77 -38.91 42.07
C ALA A 5 -22.32 -39.40 41.84
N PRO A 6 -22.11 -40.33 40.90
CA PRO A 6 -20.77 -40.86 40.62
C PRO A 6 -19.88 -39.79 39.94
N PRO A 7 -18.55 -39.87 40.12
CA PRO A 7 -17.63 -38.91 39.51
C PRO A 7 -17.59 -39.06 37.98
N PRO A 8 -17.27 -37.97 37.25
CA PRO A 8 -17.13 -38.00 35.80
C PRO A 8 -15.93 -38.87 35.37
N PRO A 9 -15.98 -39.46 34.17
CA PRO A 9 -14.88 -40.27 33.65
C PRO A 9 -13.64 -39.40 33.38
N PRO A 10 -12.43 -39.98 33.45
CA PRO A 10 -11.18 -39.28 33.16
C PRO A 10 -11.14 -38.80 31.70
N ALA A 11 -10.57 -37.62 31.49
CA ALA A 11 -10.41 -37.04 30.16
C ALA A 11 -9.52 -37.94 29.27
N PRO A 12 -9.80 -38.03 27.95
CA PRO A 12 -8.99 -38.81 27.03
C PRO A 12 -7.56 -38.27 26.97
N THR A 13 -6.59 -39.17 27.01
CA THR A 13 -5.17 -38.84 26.81
C THR A 13 -4.96 -38.30 25.39
N PRO A 14 -4.16 -37.23 25.21
CA PRO A 14 -3.85 -36.74 23.88
C PRO A 14 -3.07 -37.81 23.10
N PRO A 15 -3.32 -37.98 21.79
CA PRO A 15 -2.63 -38.96 20.97
C PRO A 15 -1.12 -38.67 20.97
N LYS A 16 -0.31 -39.72 21.19
CA LYS A 16 1.13 -39.62 21.43
C LYS A 16 2.01 -39.39 20.20
N ASP A 17 1.45 -39.23 19.01
CA ASP A 17 2.24 -39.11 17.78
C ASP A 17 1.65 -38.08 16.82
N VAL A 18 1.78 -36.79 17.16
CA VAL A 18 1.61 -35.72 16.16
C VAL A 18 2.96 -35.58 15.45
N PRO A 19 3.08 -35.95 14.16
CA PRO A 19 4.33 -35.77 13.44
C PRO A 19 4.70 -34.28 13.44
N PRO A 20 5.99 -33.94 13.60
CA PRO A 20 6.43 -32.55 13.64
C PRO A 20 6.01 -31.87 12.33
N VAL A 21 5.26 -30.76 12.44
CA VAL A 21 4.90 -29.93 11.30
C VAL A 21 6.21 -29.48 10.66
N LYS A 22 6.53 -30.06 9.49
CA LYS A 22 7.71 -29.66 8.73
C LYS A 22 7.63 -28.15 8.50
N PRO A 23 8.66 -27.36 8.86
CA PRO A 23 8.64 -25.94 8.61
C PRO A 23 8.48 -25.74 7.11
N ARG A 24 7.38 -25.08 6.70
CA ARG A 24 7.19 -24.69 5.30
C ARG A 24 8.43 -23.90 4.89
N LYS A 25 9.13 -24.34 3.84
CA LYS A 25 10.20 -23.54 3.23
C LYS A 25 9.60 -22.16 2.95
N LYS A 26 10.17 -21.10 3.54
CA LYS A 26 9.78 -19.73 3.23
C LYS A 26 9.93 -19.57 1.72
N MET A 27 8.83 -19.29 1.04
CA MET A 27 8.87 -19.04 -0.41
C MET A 27 9.74 -17.81 -0.62
N ASP A 28 10.78 -17.95 -1.44
CA ASP A 28 11.63 -16.82 -1.79
C ASP A 28 10.82 -15.86 -2.66
N ARG A 29 10.47 -14.70 -2.08
CA ARG A 29 9.69 -13.65 -2.75
C ARG A 29 10.56 -12.50 -3.21
N PHE A 30 11.82 -12.43 -2.76
CA PHE A 30 12.70 -11.26 -2.89
C PHE A 30 14.10 -11.64 -3.38
N GLY A 31 14.21 -12.74 -4.14
CA GLY A 31 15.45 -13.15 -4.79
C GLY A 31 16.60 -13.37 -3.81
N GLY A 32 16.29 -13.95 -2.65
CA GLY A 32 17.26 -14.25 -1.60
C GLY A 32 17.45 -13.15 -0.54
N LEU A 33 16.88 -11.96 -0.74
CA LEU A 33 16.86 -10.91 0.29
C LEU A 33 15.84 -11.23 1.38
N ASP A 34 16.16 -10.86 2.61
CA ASP A 34 15.17 -10.88 3.69
C ASP A 34 14.29 -9.61 3.70
N GLU A 35 13.23 -9.63 4.51
CA GLU A 35 12.30 -8.49 4.57
C GLU A 35 12.92 -7.24 5.19
N GLU A 36 13.91 -7.39 6.07
CA GLU A 36 14.56 -6.25 6.74
C GLU A 36 15.45 -5.50 5.75
N GLU A 37 16.19 -6.23 4.90
CA GLU A 37 16.97 -5.67 3.80
C GLU A 37 16.07 -4.97 2.78
N VAL A 38 14.92 -5.57 2.44
CA VAL A 38 13.95 -4.95 1.53
C VAL A 38 13.32 -3.70 2.17
N ALA A 39 13.03 -3.71 3.47
CA ALA A 39 12.46 -2.56 4.17
C ALA A 39 13.40 -1.34 4.23
N LYS A 40 14.72 -1.56 4.04
CA LYS A 40 15.72 -0.48 3.90
C LYS A 40 15.69 0.19 2.51
N LYS A 41 15.07 -0.42 1.51
CA LYS A 41 14.89 0.17 0.18
C LYS A 41 13.79 1.23 0.21
N THR A 42 13.89 2.20 -0.68
CA THR A 42 12.83 3.17 -0.97
C THR A 42 12.36 2.99 -2.41
N LEU A 43 11.20 3.57 -2.72
CA LEU A 43 10.69 3.64 -4.09
C LEU A 43 10.68 5.12 -4.51
N PRO A 44 11.46 5.51 -5.53
CA PRO A 44 11.49 6.90 -6.00
C PRO A 44 10.13 7.39 -6.50
N ASP A 45 9.85 8.67 -6.27
CA ASP A 45 8.69 9.32 -6.87
C ASP A 45 8.91 9.52 -8.37
N LEU A 46 7.83 9.39 -9.14
CA LEU A 46 7.81 9.69 -10.56
C LEU A 46 6.98 10.96 -10.76
N LEU A 47 7.64 12.12 -10.69
CA LEU A 47 7.00 13.43 -10.74
C LEU A 47 7.70 14.33 -11.76
N LYS A 48 6.91 15.09 -12.50
CA LYS A 48 7.35 16.21 -13.34
C LYS A 48 6.26 17.28 -13.39
N HIS A 49 6.61 18.47 -13.87
CA HIS A 49 5.59 19.49 -14.15
C HIS A 49 4.69 19.09 -15.33
N GLY A 50 3.46 19.60 -15.33
CA GLY A 50 2.51 19.38 -16.44
C GLY A 50 1.84 18.00 -16.44
N LEU A 51 1.84 17.29 -15.31
CA LEU A 51 1.09 16.05 -15.17
C LEU A 51 -0.42 16.34 -15.05
N ASP A 52 -1.25 15.53 -15.72
CA ASP A 52 -2.68 15.54 -15.51
C ASP A 52 -3.04 14.86 -14.18
N ILE A 53 -2.38 13.75 -13.86
CA ILE A 53 -2.68 12.91 -12.70
C ILE A 53 -1.41 12.63 -11.91
N VAL A 54 -1.48 12.73 -10.59
CA VAL A 54 -0.50 12.12 -9.67
C VAL A 54 -1.24 11.12 -8.79
N VAL A 55 -0.87 9.85 -8.90
CA VAL A 55 -1.39 8.76 -8.08
C VAL A 55 -0.60 8.71 -6.76
N ILE A 56 -1.33 8.76 -5.65
CA ILE A 56 -0.79 8.87 -4.30
C ILE A 56 -1.12 7.59 -3.53
N GLY A 57 -0.08 6.81 -3.22
CA GLY A 57 -0.15 5.69 -2.29
C GLY A 57 0.10 6.12 -0.84
N ILE A 58 -0.04 5.17 0.11
CA ILE A 58 0.32 5.42 1.52
C ILE A 58 1.84 5.40 1.64
N ASN A 59 2.45 4.26 1.29
CA ASN A 59 3.88 4.02 1.34
C ASN A 59 4.23 2.79 0.48
N PRO A 60 5.51 2.60 0.10
CA PRO A 60 5.92 1.43 -0.66
C PRO A 60 5.72 0.14 0.15
N GLY A 61 5.02 -0.83 -0.46
CA GLY A 61 5.00 -2.20 0.05
C GLY A 61 6.33 -2.92 -0.27
N LEU A 62 6.69 -3.92 0.52
CA LEU A 62 7.94 -4.70 0.35
C LEU A 62 8.20 -5.12 -1.10
N PHE A 63 7.19 -5.65 -1.80
CA PHE A 63 7.39 -6.13 -3.18
C PHE A 63 7.64 -5.00 -4.19
N ALA A 64 6.97 -3.85 -4.02
CA ALA A 64 7.20 -2.67 -4.86
C ALA A 64 8.59 -2.07 -4.61
N ALA A 65 9.02 -2.00 -3.35
CA ALA A 65 10.37 -1.56 -2.99
C ALA A 65 11.47 -2.53 -3.47
N TYR A 66 11.21 -3.84 -3.39
CA TYR A 66 12.11 -4.87 -3.92
C TYR A 66 12.28 -4.74 -5.43
N LYS A 67 11.16 -4.60 -6.17
CA LYS A 67 11.17 -4.46 -7.63
C LYS A 67 11.63 -3.09 -8.10
N GLY A 68 11.49 -2.05 -7.28
CA GLY A 68 11.75 -0.67 -7.68
C GLY A 68 10.67 -0.09 -8.59
N HIS A 69 9.46 -0.65 -8.56
CA HIS A 69 8.36 -0.26 -9.45
C HIS A 69 7.04 -0.06 -8.71
N HIS A 70 6.30 0.96 -9.13
CA HIS A 70 5.02 1.32 -8.52
C HIS A 70 3.98 0.23 -8.74
N TYR A 71 3.30 -0.16 -7.65
CA TYR A 71 2.23 -1.16 -7.65
C TYR A 71 2.61 -2.55 -8.20
N ALA A 72 3.89 -2.94 -8.12
CA ALA A 72 4.39 -4.24 -8.62
C ALA A 72 3.91 -5.49 -7.85
N GLY A 73 3.17 -5.33 -6.75
CA GLY A 73 2.73 -6.45 -5.92
C GLY A 73 1.80 -7.39 -6.70
N PRO A 74 1.95 -8.73 -6.61
CA PRO A 74 1.18 -9.68 -7.42
C PRO A 74 -0.34 -9.68 -7.15
N GLY A 75 -0.76 -9.18 -5.99
CA GLY A 75 -2.17 -8.98 -5.64
C GLY A 75 -2.67 -7.55 -5.85
N ASN A 76 -1.86 -6.65 -6.41
CA ASN A 76 -2.26 -5.28 -6.64
C ASN A 76 -3.05 -5.15 -7.94
N HIS A 77 -4.19 -4.47 -7.90
CA HIS A 77 -5.07 -4.32 -9.06
C HIS A 77 -4.82 -3.07 -9.90
N PHE A 78 -3.91 -2.17 -9.49
CA PHE A 78 -3.72 -0.86 -10.11
C PHE A 78 -3.59 -0.95 -11.65
N TRP A 79 -2.59 -1.68 -12.14
CA TRP A 79 -2.30 -1.83 -13.57
C TRP A 79 -3.47 -2.43 -14.35
N LYS A 80 -4.11 -3.46 -13.79
CA LYS A 80 -5.29 -4.07 -14.38
C LYS A 80 -6.47 -3.09 -14.45
N CYS A 81 -6.70 -2.30 -13.40
CA CYS A 81 -7.75 -1.28 -13.36
C CYS A 81 -7.48 -0.13 -14.33
N MET A 82 -6.23 0.32 -14.45
CA MET A 82 -5.84 1.36 -15.41
C MET A 82 -6.18 0.95 -16.85
N TYR A 83 -5.88 -0.30 -17.23
CA TYR A 83 -6.26 -0.83 -18.53
C TYR A 83 -7.77 -1.01 -18.68
N LEU A 84 -8.42 -1.72 -17.74
CA LEU A 84 -9.86 -2.03 -17.84
C LEU A 84 -10.77 -0.80 -17.77
N SER A 85 -10.32 0.29 -17.17
CA SER A 85 -11.03 1.57 -17.15
C SER A 85 -10.92 2.36 -18.45
N GLY A 86 -10.01 1.98 -19.36
CA GLY A 86 -9.69 2.73 -20.57
C GLY A 86 -8.80 3.96 -20.35
N LEU A 87 -8.23 4.14 -19.15
CA LEU A 87 -7.22 5.19 -18.91
C LEU A 87 -5.91 4.91 -19.64
N LEU A 88 -5.57 3.64 -19.81
CA LEU A 88 -4.48 3.19 -20.66
C LEU A 88 -5.05 2.43 -21.86
N ALA A 89 -4.62 2.79 -23.06
CA ALA A 89 -5.04 2.12 -24.28
C ALA A 89 -4.51 0.67 -24.38
N GLU A 90 -3.39 0.39 -23.71
CA GLU A 90 -2.72 -0.90 -23.72
C GLU A 90 -2.52 -1.41 -22.29
N GLN A 91 -2.39 -2.72 -22.15
CA GLN A 91 -2.14 -3.33 -20.86
C GLN A 91 -0.66 -3.19 -20.49
N LEU A 92 -0.36 -2.21 -19.64
CA LEU A 92 0.98 -1.98 -19.07
C LEU A 92 1.15 -2.67 -17.72
N GLY A 93 2.39 -2.95 -17.36
CA GLY A 93 2.82 -3.51 -16.09
C GLY A 93 3.59 -2.52 -15.21
N ALA A 94 4.06 -2.99 -14.06
CA ALA A 94 4.80 -2.15 -13.13
C ALA A 94 6.15 -1.71 -13.70
N GLU A 95 6.77 -2.55 -14.51
CA GLU A 95 8.00 -2.28 -15.24
C GLU A 95 7.88 -1.10 -16.22
N ASP A 96 6.65 -0.71 -16.58
CA ASP A 96 6.36 0.39 -17.50
C ASP A 96 6.06 1.72 -16.79
N ASP A 97 6.17 1.79 -15.46
CA ASP A 97 5.76 2.94 -14.64
C ASP A 97 6.41 4.27 -15.02
N MET A 98 7.67 4.25 -15.41
CA MET A 98 8.39 5.40 -15.95
C MET A 98 7.72 5.97 -17.21
N SER A 99 7.20 5.10 -18.09
CA SER A 99 6.55 5.53 -19.33
C SER A 99 5.27 6.32 -19.07
N LEU A 100 4.59 6.11 -17.94
CA LEU A 100 3.34 6.81 -17.59
C LEU A 100 3.50 8.31 -17.48
N LEU A 101 4.73 8.79 -17.21
CA LEU A 101 5.04 10.23 -17.27
C LEU A 101 4.71 10.83 -18.64
N GLN A 102 4.89 10.08 -19.74
CA GLN A 102 4.56 10.56 -21.09
C GLN A 102 3.04 10.64 -21.34
N TYR A 103 2.26 9.90 -20.56
CA TYR A 103 0.78 9.95 -20.56
C TYR A 103 0.23 10.95 -19.53
N GLY A 104 1.08 11.78 -18.93
CA GLY A 104 0.64 12.76 -17.93
C GLY A 104 0.31 12.16 -16.56
N ILE A 105 0.75 10.92 -16.27
CA ILE A 105 0.48 10.22 -15.00
C ILE A 105 1.80 10.06 -14.23
N GLY A 106 1.82 10.53 -12.99
CA GLY A 106 2.94 10.37 -12.06
C GLY A 106 2.57 9.63 -10.79
N PHE A 107 3.57 9.36 -9.95
CA PHE A 107 3.46 8.54 -8.76
C PHE A 107 4.23 9.12 -7.58
N THR A 108 3.62 9.07 -6.40
CA THR A 108 4.26 9.39 -5.12
C THR A 108 3.57 8.61 -4.00
N ASN A 109 4.16 8.64 -2.81
CA ASN A 109 3.50 8.17 -1.58
C ASN A 109 3.42 9.30 -0.54
N ILE A 110 2.53 9.16 0.45
CA ILE A 110 2.51 10.02 1.64
C ILE A 110 3.82 9.81 2.43
N VAL A 111 4.16 8.55 2.73
CA VAL A 111 5.37 8.18 3.47
C VAL A 111 6.34 7.43 2.55
N SER A 112 7.62 7.80 2.60
CA SER A 112 8.66 7.20 1.75
C SER A 112 9.19 5.86 2.27
N ARG A 113 9.05 5.58 3.57
CA ARG A 113 9.54 4.36 4.21
C ARG A 113 8.76 3.13 3.75
N THR A 114 9.50 2.10 3.34
CA THR A 114 8.93 0.80 2.97
C THR A 114 8.48 0.03 4.21
N THR A 115 7.29 -0.56 4.15
CA THR A 115 6.78 -1.45 5.21
C THR A 115 6.02 -2.65 4.63
N ARG A 116 5.62 -3.59 5.49
CA ARG A 116 4.72 -4.69 5.09
C ARG A 116 3.32 -4.15 4.79
N GLY A 117 2.87 -3.16 5.56
CA GLY A 117 1.62 -2.45 5.30
C GLY A 117 1.51 -1.17 6.11
N SER A 118 0.43 -0.42 5.87
CA SER A 118 0.19 0.88 6.49
C SER A 118 0.04 0.84 8.01
N ALA A 119 -0.27 -0.33 8.60
CA ALA A 119 -0.36 -0.51 10.04
C ALA A 119 0.98 -0.30 10.77
N ASP A 120 2.11 -0.42 10.05
CA ASP A 120 3.46 -0.24 10.59
C ASP A 120 3.93 1.24 10.56
N LEU A 121 3.05 2.15 10.12
CA LEU A 121 3.34 3.58 10.05
C LEU A 121 2.84 4.29 11.30
N THR A 122 3.68 5.15 11.86
CA THR A 122 3.29 5.99 12.99
C THR A 122 2.49 7.21 12.51
N ARG A 123 1.69 7.78 13.43
CA ARG A 123 0.96 9.04 13.17
C ARG A 123 1.90 10.21 12.84
N ILE A 124 3.10 10.22 13.42
CA ILE A 124 4.11 11.26 13.19
C ILE A 124 4.62 11.18 11.75
N GLU A 125 4.97 9.97 11.29
CA GLU A 125 5.42 9.75 9.91
C GLU A 125 4.36 10.14 8.89
N ILE A 126 3.11 9.77 9.14
CA ILE A 126 1.98 10.16 8.30
C ILE A 126 1.86 11.68 8.23
N LYS A 127 1.89 12.37 9.38
CA LYS A 127 1.76 13.83 9.43
C LYS A 127 2.88 14.52 8.64
N GLN A 128 4.13 14.14 8.91
CA GLN A 128 5.30 14.68 8.21
C GLN A 128 5.25 14.36 6.71
N GLY A 129 4.84 13.14 6.35
CA GLY A 129 4.65 12.71 4.98
C GLY A 129 3.59 13.53 4.24
N SER A 130 2.47 13.84 4.90
CA SER A 130 1.43 14.70 4.35
C SER A 130 1.91 16.12 4.07
N GLU A 131 2.73 16.70 4.95
CA GLU A 131 3.33 18.04 4.74
C GLU A 131 4.29 18.05 3.54
N VAL A 132 5.11 17.00 3.40
CA VAL A 132 5.99 16.80 2.23
C VAL A 132 5.18 16.59 0.95
N LEU A 133 4.12 15.78 1.01
CA LEU A 133 3.23 15.54 -0.12
C LEU A 133 2.58 16.84 -0.61
N ILE A 134 2.03 17.65 0.31
CA ILE A 134 1.46 18.96 -0.05
C ILE A 134 2.51 19.84 -0.73
N SER A 135 3.74 19.86 -0.22
CA SER A 135 4.84 20.61 -0.82
C SER A 135 5.15 20.15 -2.25
N LYS A 136 5.16 18.83 -2.50
CA LYS A 136 5.33 18.26 -3.85
C LYS A 136 4.17 18.65 -4.77
N ILE A 137 2.92 18.52 -4.34
CA ILE A 137 1.75 18.86 -5.15
C ILE A 137 1.76 20.35 -5.50
N ARG A 138 2.12 21.23 -4.56
CA ARG A 138 2.26 22.67 -4.81
C ARG A 138 3.37 23.00 -5.80
N PHE A 139 4.48 22.26 -5.74
CA PHE A 139 5.60 22.45 -6.65
C PHE A 139 5.27 21.96 -8.07
N TYR A 140 4.85 20.70 -8.21
CA TYR A 140 4.61 20.07 -9.50
C TYR A 140 3.29 20.47 -10.17
N ARG A 141 2.31 20.93 -9.37
CA ARG A 141 0.98 21.38 -9.80
C ARG A 141 0.27 20.42 -10.78
N PRO A 142 0.08 19.14 -10.41
CA PRO A 142 -0.73 18.25 -11.25
C PRO A 142 -2.17 18.74 -11.29
N ARG A 143 -2.91 18.42 -12.36
CA ARG A 143 -4.33 18.80 -12.45
C ARG A 143 -5.20 18.02 -11.48
N ILE A 144 -4.82 16.78 -11.16
CA ILE A 144 -5.58 15.88 -10.27
C ILE A 144 -4.61 15.11 -9.36
N ALA A 145 -4.82 15.22 -8.06
CA ALA A 145 -4.20 14.35 -7.06
C ALA A 145 -5.14 13.18 -6.73
N VAL A 146 -4.75 11.96 -7.07
CA VAL A 146 -5.56 10.75 -6.90
C VAL A 146 -5.05 9.93 -5.72
N PHE A 147 -5.78 9.96 -4.61
CA PHE A 147 -5.53 9.07 -3.48
C PHE A 147 -6.03 7.66 -3.81
N ASN A 148 -5.10 6.71 -3.99
CA ASN A 148 -5.40 5.36 -4.46
C ASN A 148 -5.94 4.44 -3.35
N GLY A 149 -7.04 4.85 -2.72
CA GLY A 149 -7.74 4.09 -1.69
C GLY A 149 -8.36 5.00 -0.64
N LYS A 150 -9.53 4.61 -0.13
CA LYS A 150 -10.29 5.39 0.86
C LYS A 150 -9.47 5.67 2.12
N GLY A 151 -8.85 4.62 2.68
CA GLY A 151 -8.01 4.74 3.87
C GLY A 151 -6.82 5.68 3.68
N ILE A 152 -6.31 5.82 2.45
CA ILE A 152 -5.22 6.75 2.14
C ILE A 152 -5.68 8.20 2.33
N TYR A 153 -6.85 8.53 1.79
CA TYR A 153 -7.44 9.85 1.96
C TYR A 153 -7.90 10.11 3.40
N GLU A 154 -8.42 9.10 4.11
CA GLU A 154 -8.72 9.20 5.56
C GLU A 154 -7.47 9.54 6.37
N ILE A 155 -6.36 8.85 6.09
CA ILE A 155 -5.06 9.06 6.73
C ILE A 155 -4.53 10.47 6.44
N PHE A 156 -4.65 10.93 5.19
CA PHE A 156 -4.18 12.24 4.76
C PHE A 156 -5.04 13.39 5.34
N SER A 157 -6.36 13.31 5.16
CA SER A 157 -7.30 14.40 5.47
C SER A 157 -7.76 14.40 6.94
N GLY A 158 -7.66 13.27 7.63
CA GLY A 158 -8.26 13.06 8.95
C GLY A 158 -9.79 12.94 8.93
N LYS A 159 -10.44 13.08 7.77
CA LYS A 159 -11.89 12.97 7.61
C LYS A 159 -12.30 11.51 7.48
N LYS A 160 -13.45 11.14 8.04
CA LYS A 160 -14.08 9.80 7.88
C LYS A 160 -15.38 9.84 7.09
N ASP A 161 -16.03 11.00 7.07
CA ASP A 161 -17.27 11.21 6.35
C ASP A 161 -16.98 11.91 5.02
N PHE A 162 -16.73 11.10 3.99
CA PHE A 162 -16.59 11.53 2.60
C PHE A 162 -16.91 10.36 1.66
N GLN A 163 -17.21 10.71 0.40
CA GLN A 163 -17.49 9.75 -0.66
C GLN A 163 -16.30 9.61 -1.60
N PHE A 164 -16.20 8.48 -2.29
CA PHE A 164 -15.24 8.32 -3.38
C PHE A 164 -15.47 9.35 -4.49
N GLY A 165 -14.43 9.62 -5.28
CA GLY A 165 -14.47 10.54 -6.42
C GLY A 165 -13.92 11.92 -6.07
N LYS A 166 -14.31 12.92 -6.87
CA LYS A 166 -13.84 14.30 -6.72
C LYS A 166 -14.26 14.85 -5.35
N GLN A 167 -13.29 15.30 -4.58
CA GLN A 167 -13.54 15.96 -3.31
C GLN A 167 -13.93 17.43 -3.57
N PRO A 168 -14.84 18.01 -2.77
CA PRO A 168 -15.27 19.39 -2.96
C PRO A 168 -14.20 20.40 -2.55
N GLU A 169 -13.30 20.03 -1.63
CA GLU A 169 -12.21 20.89 -1.20
C GLU A 169 -10.94 20.67 -2.04
N LEU A 170 -10.21 21.77 -2.25
CA LEU A 170 -8.84 21.71 -2.74
C LEU A 170 -7.90 21.19 -1.67
N LEU A 171 -6.75 20.70 -2.10
CA LEU A 171 -5.66 20.40 -1.17
C LEU A 171 -5.16 21.69 -0.51
N PRO A 172 -4.66 21.63 0.73
CA PRO A 172 -4.22 22.83 1.43
C PRO A 172 -3.17 23.60 0.62
N HIS A 173 -3.39 24.90 0.46
CA HIS A 173 -2.48 25.82 -0.22
C HIS A 173 -2.20 25.47 -1.70
N THR A 174 -3.14 24.78 -2.37
CA THR A 174 -3.17 24.61 -3.83
C THR A 174 -4.23 25.52 -4.46
N GLU A 175 -4.02 25.90 -5.72
CA GLU A 175 -4.90 26.83 -6.46
C GLU A 175 -5.91 26.12 -7.37
N SER A 176 -5.72 24.83 -7.61
CA SER A 176 -6.54 23.94 -8.42
C SER A 176 -6.42 22.50 -7.97
#